data_AF-A0A356F5V5-F1
#
_entry.id   AF-A0A356F5V5-F1
#
_cell.length_a   1.000
_cell.length_b   1.000
_cell.length_c   1.000
_cell.angle_alpha   90.00
_cell.angle_beta   90.00
_cell.angle_gamma   90.00
#
_symmetry.space_group_name_H-M   'P 1'
#
loop_
_entity.id
_entity.type
_entity.pdbx_description
1 polymer ?
#
loop_
_entity_poly.entity_id
_entity_poly.type
_entity_poly.pdbx_seq_one_letter_code
_entity_poly.pdbx_strand_id
1 'polypeptide(L)' 'CPGVCRFRPTCSQYMIEAIQIHGVCKGLYLGIKRILRCNPWGGSGYDPVPPKETKHKSL' A
#
# COMPACT_ATOMS: atom_id res chain seq x y z
N CYS A 1 -16.45 -10.75 10.15
CA CYS A 1 -15.95 -9.83 9.11
C CYS A 1 -14.63 -10.39 8.57
N PRO A 2 -14.57 -10.91 7.34
CA PRO A 2 -13.42 -11.68 6.88
C PRO A 2 -12.28 -10.75 6.44
N GLY A 3 -11.03 -11.08 6.78
CA GLY A 3 -9.83 -10.39 6.29
C GLY A 3 -9.15 -9.49 7.32
N VAL A 4 -8.54 -10.09 8.35
CA VAL A 4 -7.68 -9.37 9.29
C VAL A 4 -6.46 -8.86 8.51
N CYS A 5 -6.47 -7.58 8.12
CA CYS A 5 -5.24 -6.95 7.65
C CYS A 5 -4.25 -7.01 8.80
N ARG A 6 -3.22 -7.87 8.68
CA ARG A 6 -2.14 -7.98 9.67
C ARG A 6 -1.29 -6.71 9.77
N PHE A 7 -1.39 -5.87 8.75
CA PHE A 7 -0.73 -4.57 8.71
C PHE A 7 -1.74 -3.44 8.90
N ARG A 8 -1.33 -2.38 9.61
CA ARG A 8 -2.07 -1.11 9.68
C ARG A 8 -1.28 -0.01 8.96
N PRO A 9 -1.95 0.84 8.16
CA PRO A 9 -3.36 0.81 7.74
C PRO A 9 -3.71 -0.42 6.89
N THR A 10 -5.01 -0.67 6.67
CA THR A 10 -5.49 -1.84 5.92
C THR A 10 -4.93 -1.90 4.50
N CYS A 11 -4.86 -3.09 3.87
CA CYS A 11 -4.32 -3.25 2.51
C CYS A 11 -5.05 -2.36 1.48
N SER A 12 -6.37 -2.18 1.62
CA SER A 12 -7.16 -1.30 0.76
C SER A 12 -6.80 0.17 0.96
N GLN A 13 -6.70 0.63 2.22
CA GLN A 13 -6.26 1.99 2.51
C GLN A 13 -4.84 2.25 2.02
N TYR A 14 -3.91 1.33 2.29
CA TYR A 14 -2.53 1.43 1.80
C TYR A 14 -2.49 1.54 0.27
N MET A 15 -3.33 0.79 -0.44
CA MET A 15 -3.38 0.83 -1.90
C MET A 15 -3.93 2.16 -2.43
N ILE A 16 -5.01 2.68 -1.84
CA ILE A 16 -5.59 3.98 -2.21
C ILE A 16 -4.58 5.10 -1.96
N GLU A 17 -3.94 5.08 -0.80
CA GLU A 17 -2.96 6.07 -0.39
C GLU A 17 -1.69 5.96 -1.26
N ALA A 18 -1.23 4.75 -1.57
CA ALA A 18 -0.08 4.53 -2.47
C ALA A 18 -0.36 4.96 -3.91
N ILE A 19 -1.59 4.81 -4.41
CA ILE A 19 -1.99 5.31 -5.74
C ILE A 19 -2.06 6.83 -5.75
N GLN A 20 -2.71 7.44 -4.74
CA GLN A 20 -2.74 8.90 -4.59
C GLN A 20 -1.34 9.47 -4.45
N ILE A 21 -0.45 8.76 -3.75
CA ILE A 21 0.90 9.21 -3.45
C ILE A 21 1.84 8.93 -4.65
N HIS A 22 2.07 7.70 -5.06
CA HIS A 22 3.07 7.36 -6.08
C HIS A 22 2.53 7.32 -7.52
N GLY A 23 1.23 7.54 -7.72
CA GLY A 23 0.55 7.34 -8.99
C GLY A 23 0.15 5.87 -9.20
N VAL A 24 -0.65 5.60 -10.23
CA VAL A 24 -1.27 4.28 -10.45
C VAL A 24 -0.24 3.16 -10.56
N CYS A 25 0.83 3.33 -11.35
CA CYS A 25 1.80 2.25 -11.59
C CYS A 25 2.63 1.88 -10.35
N LYS A 26 3.26 2.87 -9.68
CA LYS A 26 4.04 2.61 -8.46
C LYS A 26 3.14 2.27 -7.26
N GLY A 27 1.97 2.90 -7.17
CA GLY A 27 0.98 2.64 -6.13
C GLY A 27 0.44 1.21 -6.19
N LEU A 28 0.11 0.70 -7.38
CA LEU A 28 -0.28 -0.70 -7.57
C LEU A 28 0.86 -1.64 -7.18
N TYR A 29 2.09 -1.38 -7.63
CA TYR A 29 3.23 -2.25 -7.31
C TYR A 29 3.46 -2.37 -5.79
N LEU A 30 3.41 -1.24 -5.06
CA LEU A 30 3.56 -1.22 -3.60
C LEU A 30 2.38 -1.92 -2.89
N GLY A 31 1.15 -1.67 -3.33
CA GLY A 31 -0.06 -2.30 -2.78
C GLY A 31 -0.11 -3.81 -3.01
N ILE A 32 0.13 -4.27 -4.24
CA ILE A 32 0.11 -5.69 -4.62
C ILE A 32 1.23 -6.45 -3.89
N LYS A 33 2.45 -5.91 -3.85
CA LYS A 33 3.56 -6.50 -3.10
C LYS A 33 3.20 -6.72 -1.63
N ARG A 34 2.37 -5.85 -1.07
CA ARG A 34 1.94 -5.91 0.32
C ARG A 34 0.78 -6.87 0.56
N ILE A 35 -0.16 -6.94 -0.38
CA ILE A 35 -1.23 -7.96 -0.37
C ILE A 35 -0.61 -9.36 -0.44
N LEU A 36 0.38 -9.57 -1.29
CA LEU A 36 1.13 -10.83 -1.39
C LEU A 36 1.88 -11.19 -0.09
N ARG A 37 2.30 -10.19 0.70
CA ARG A 37 2.92 -10.39 2.02
C ARG A 37 1.90 -10.60 3.15
N CYS A 38 0.62 -10.35 2.90
CA CYS A 38 -0.47 -10.50 3.87
C CYS A 38 -0.93 -11.98 3.97
N ASN A 39 0.02 -12.90 4.09
CA ASN A 39 -0.21 -14.33 4.30
C ASN A 39 -0.28 -14.62 5.82
N PRO A 40 -0.96 -15.68 6.30
CA PRO A 40 -0.95 -16.11 7.70
C PRO A 40 0.45 -16.35 8.32
N TRP A 41 1.44 -16.72 7.52
CA TRP A 41 2.86 -16.80 7.92
C TRP A 41 3.66 -15.51 7.67
N GLY A 42 3.02 -14.48 7.12
CA GLY A 42 3.60 -13.17 6.95
C GLY A 42 3.64 -12.37 8.26
N GLY A 43 4.52 -11.36 8.28
CA GLY A 43 4.63 -10.44 9.41
C GLY A 43 3.34 -9.65 9.68
N SER A 44 3.34 -8.90 10.77
CA SER A 44 2.25 -8.02 11.19
C SER A 44 2.86 -6.74 11.74
N GLY A 45 2.32 -5.57 11.41
CA GLY A 45 2.96 -4.33 11.83
C GLY A 45 2.38 -3.05 11.24
N TYR A 46 2.89 -1.92 11.70
CA TYR A 46 2.55 -0.60 11.16
C TYR A 46 3.57 -0.23 10.08
N ASP A 47 3.11 -0.03 8.85
CA ASP A 47 4.00 0.43 7.77
C ASP A 47 3.18 1.39 6.87
N PRO A 48 3.26 2.71 7.13
CA PRO A 48 2.51 3.71 6.38
C PRO A 48 3.10 3.85 4.97
N VAL A 49 2.30 4.35 4.02
CA VAL A 49 2.83 4.63 2.68
C VAL A 49 3.88 5.74 2.80
N PRO A 50 5.11 5.54 2.30
CA PRO A 50 6.11 6.61 2.31
C PRO A 50 5.62 7.78 1.44
N PRO A 51 5.70 9.03 1.91
CA PRO A 51 5.25 10.19 1.14
C PRO A 51 6.04 10.30 -0.17
N LYS A 52 5.36 10.66 -1.27
CA LYS A 52 6.03 10.93 -2.55
C LYS A 52 6.69 12.29 -2.45
N GLU A 53 7.97 12.35 -2.80
CA GLU A 53 8.50 13.57 -3.39
C GLU A 53 7.70 13.81 -4.67
N THR A 54 6.98 14.94 -4.68
CA THR A 54 6.15 15.43 -5.78
C THR A 54 6.98 15.56 -7.06
N LYS A 55 7.01 14.52 -7.90
CA LYS A 55 7.27 14.70 -9.33
C LYS A 55 5.96 15.05 -10.01
N HIS A 56 5.71 16.36 -10.05
CA HIS A 56 4.82 17.01 -10.99
C HIS A 56 5.17 16.52 -12.40
N LYS A 57 4.34 15.66 -13.00
CA LYS A 57 4.41 15.36 -14.43
C LYS A 57 3.11 15.85 -15.03
N SER A 58 3.18 17.12 -15.43
CA SER A 58 2.30 17.77 -16.38
C SER A 58 2.15 16.87 -17.61
N LEU A 59 0.92 16.64 -18.03
CA LEU A 59 0.56 16.46 -19.43
C LEU A 59 -0.79 17.15 -19.64
#